data_AF-A0A8J7DXC9-F1
#
_entry.id   AF-A0A8J7DXC9-F1
#
_cell.length_a   1.000
_cell.length_b   1.000
_cell.length_c   1.000
_cell.angle_alpha   90.00
_cell.angle_beta   90.00
_cell.angle_gamma   90.00
#
_symmetry.space_group_name_H-M   'P 1'
#
loop_
_entity.id
_entity.type
_entity.pdbx_description
1 polymer ?
#
loop_
_entity_poly.entity_id
_entity_poly.type
_entity_poly.pdbx_seq_one_letter_code
_entity_poly.pdbx_strand_id
1 'polypeptide(L)'
;MQISKTRLRQIHFTLAPILLFPVLLSLITGSLFQIAVLTDSANDFLWLLELHRGKFGSINLEMIYPFLNAFGMLMLATTGIMMWWQYRPRSANRTSSNPKTQEREL
;
A
#
# COMPACT_ATOMS: atom_id res chain seq x y z
N MET A 1 10.60 -13.73 17.50
CA MET A 1 10.66 -14.20 16.09
C MET A 1 11.27 -13.08 15.25
N GLN A 2 12.51 -13.22 14.75
CA GLN A 2 13.11 -12.18 13.90
C GLN A 2 12.60 -12.38 12.46
N ILE A 3 11.67 -11.53 12.01
CA ILE A 3 11.18 -11.60 10.63
C ILE A 3 12.27 -11.01 9.72
N SER A 4 12.79 -11.82 8.80
CA SER A 4 13.82 -11.37 7.86
C SER A 4 13.26 -10.34 6.87
N LYS A 5 14.05 -9.29 6.59
CA LYS A 5 13.67 -8.17 5.71
C LYS A 5 13.25 -8.65 4.32
N THR A 6 13.94 -9.65 3.78
CA THR A 6 13.64 -10.27 2.48
C THR A 6 12.27 -10.95 2.47
N ARG A 7 11.89 -11.59 3.57
CA ARG A 7 10.60 -12.30 3.70
C ARG A 7 9.43 -11.32 3.78
N LEU A 8 9.58 -10.20 4.49
CA LEU A 8 8.57 -9.12 4.47
C LEU A 8 8.33 -8.59 3.06
N ARG A 9 9.39 -8.40 2.29
CA ARG A 9 9.32 -7.90 0.91
C ARG A 9 8.66 -8.90 -0.04
N GLN A 10 8.94 -10.19 0.11
CA GLN A 10 8.28 -11.26 -0.63
C GLN A 10 6.79 -11.37 -0.31
N ILE A 11 6.42 -11.36 0.98
CA ILE A 11 5.02 -11.41 1.42
C ILE A 11 4.24 -10.21 0.88
N HIS A 12 4.81 -9.00 0.99
CA HIS A 12 4.21 -7.80 0.42
C HIS A 12 4.03 -7.94 -1.09
N PHE A 13 5.07 -8.35 -1.82
CA PHE A 13 4.98 -8.49 -3.28
C PHE A 13 3.92 -9.50 -3.73
N THR A 14 3.77 -10.62 -3.03
CA THR A 14 2.78 -11.66 -3.39
C THR A 14 1.35 -11.28 -2.99
N LEU A 15 1.15 -10.70 -1.80
CA LEU A 15 -0.19 -10.35 -1.32
C LEU A 15 -0.68 -9.00 -1.84
N ALA A 16 0.23 -8.08 -2.18
CA ALA A 16 -0.11 -6.74 -2.66
C ALA A 16 -1.08 -6.74 -3.84
N PRO A 17 -0.89 -7.48 -4.95
CA PRO A 17 -1.84 -7.41 -6.06
C PRO A 17 -3.25 -7.87 -5.68
N ILE A 18 -3.37 -8.90 -4.83
CA ILE A 18 -4.66 -9.42 -4.37
C ILE A 18 -5.37 -8.42 -3.46
N LEU A 19 -4.61 -7.76 -2.58
CA LEU A 19 -5.15 -6.79 -1.61
C LEU A 19 -5.35 -5.39 -2.21
N LEU A 20 -4.52 -5.00 -3.18
CA LEU A 20 -4.56 -3.70 -3.84
C LEU A 20 -5.70 -3.63 -4.85
N PHE A 21 -6.02 -4.74 -5.53
CA PHE A 21 -7.09 -4.79 -6.51
C PHE A 21 -8.45 -4.28 -5.97
N PRO A 22 -9.00 -4.82 -4.86
CA PRO A 22 -10.27 -4.33 -4.32
C PRO A 22 -10.17 -2.89 -3.82
N VAL A 23 -9.02 -2.50 -3.26
CA VAL A 23 -8.80 -1.13 -2.77
C VAL A 23 -8.84 -0.12 -3.91
N LEU A 24 -8.15 -0.41 -5.02
CA LEU A 24 -8.17 0.43 -6.22
C LEU A 24 -9.55 0.49 -6.85
N LEU A 25 -10.23 -0.66 -6.95
CA LEU A 25 -11.58 -0.69 -7.50
C LEU A 25 -12.53 0.17 -6.66
N SER A 26 -12.43 0.09 -5.34
CA SER A 26 -13.24 0.88 -4.41
C SER A 26 -12.94 2.37 -4.51
N LEU A 27 -11.66 2.74 -4.66
CA LEU A 27 -11.24 4.12 -4.84
C LEU A 27 -11.80 4.71 -6.14
N ILE A 28 -11.70 3.97 -7.25
CA ILE A 28 -12.16 4.42 -8.56
C ILE A 28 -13.69 4.52 -8.57
N THR A 29 -14.39 3.46 -8.18
CA THR A 29 -15.86 3.41 -8.17
C THR A 29 -16.46 4.46 -7.22
N GLY A 30 -15.88 4.63 -6.03
CA GLY A 30 -16.31 5.65 -5.07
C GLY A 30 -16.08 7.08 -5.57
N SER A 31 -14.92 7.35 -6.18
CA SER A 31 -14.59 8.67 -6.72
C SER A 31 -15.47 9.04 -7.92
N LEU A 32 -15.69 8.08 -8.83
CA LEU A 32 -16.59 8.28 -9.98
C LEU A 32 -18.04 8.45 -9.53
N PHE A 33 -18.50 7.70 -8.53
CA PHE A 33 -19.84 7.85 -7.98
C PHE A 33 -20.01 9.24 -7.34
N GLN A 34 -18.99 9.73 -6.63
CA GLN A 34 -19.00 11.09 -6.08
C GLN A 34 -19.13 12.15 -7.17
N ILE A 35 -18.45 11.98 -8.31
CA ILE A 35 -18.62 12.88 -9.46
C ILE A 35 -20.05 12.83 -10.00
N ALA A 36 -20.63 11.63 -10.15
CA ALA A 36 -22.02 11.47 -10.60
C ALA A 36 -23.03 12.12 -9.64
N VAL A 37 -22.77 12.08 -8.33
CA VAL A 37 -23.58 12.79 -7.33
C VAL A 37 -23.48 14.30 -7.50
N LEU A 38 -22.29 14.83 -7.82
CA LEU A 38 -22.10 16.26 -8.05
C LEU A 38 -22.77 16.76 -9.33
N THR A 39 -22.95 15.90 -10.33
CA THR A 39 -23.65 16.24 -11.59
C THR A 39 -25.15 15.95 -11.57
N ASP A 40 -25.72 15.64 -10.39
CA ASP A 40 -27.12 15.23 -10.20
C ASP A 40 -27.52 13.99 -11.04
N SER A 41 -26.53 13.19 -11.46
CA SER A 41 -26.73 11.99 -12.28
C SER A 41 -26.63 10.70 -11.46
N ALA A 42 -26.61 10.78 -10.13
CA ALA A 42 -26.36 9.65 -9.23
C ALA A 42 -27.24 8.42 -9.49
N ASN A 43 -28.50 8.66 -9.87
CA ASN A 43 -29.47 7.59 -10.16
C ASN A 43 -29.03 6.69 -11.33
N ASP A 44 -28.36 7.25 -12.34
CA ASP A 44 -27.87 6.50 -13.50
C ASP A 44 -26.64 5.65 -13.16
N PHE A 45 -25.95 5.97 -12.06
CA PHE A 45 -24.70 5.34 -11.61
C PHE A 45 -24.84 4.55 -10.31
N LEU A 46 -26.06 4.15 -9.92
CA LEU A 46 -26.26 3.31 -8.74
C LEU A 46 -25.52 1.97 -8.82
N TRP A 47 -25.37 1.42 -10.02
CA TRP A 47 -24.56 0.21 -10.27
C TRP A 47 -23.08 0.40 -9.87
N LEU A 48 -22.56 1.62 -9.92
CA LEU A 48 -21.20 1.96 -9.49
C LEU A 48 -21.06 1.85 -7.97
N LEU A 49 -22.12 2.24 -7.24
CA LEU A 49 -22.19 2.09 -5.79
C LEU A 49 -22.35 0.61 -5.39
N GLU A 50 -23.11 -0.18 -6.15
CA GLU A 50 -23.21 -1.63 -5.93
C GLU A 50 -21.84 -2.30 -6.12
N LEU A 51 -21.11 -1.95 -7.19
CA LEU A 51 -19.74 -2.44 -7.41
C LEU A 51 -18.80 -2.01 -6.29
N HIS A 52 -18.89 -0.76 -5.81
CA HIS A 52 -18.09 -0.24 -4.71
C HIS A 52 -18.28 -1.06 -3.41
N ARG A 53 -19.52 -1.49 -3.14
CA ARG A 53 -19.83 -2.34 -1.99
C ARG A 53 -19.42 -3.80 -2.18
N GLY A 54 -18.99 -4.20 -3.37
CA GLY A 54 -18.67 -5.59 -3.69
C GLY A 54 -19.88 -6.43 -4.12
N LYS A 55 -20.96 -5.77 -4.55
CA LYS A 55 -22.13 -6.42 -5.16
C LYS A 55 -21.97 -6.40 -6.68
N PHE A 56 -21.56 -7.54 -7.23
CA PHE A 56 -21.36 -7.72 -8.68
C PHE A 56 -22.60 -8.40 -9.29
N GLY A 57 -23.72 -7.67 -9.31
CA GLY A 57 -24.99 -8.17 -9.82
C GLY A 57 -25.48 -9.42 -9.06
N SER A 58 -25.16 -10.62 -9.57
CA SER A 58 -25.52 -11.92 -8.98
C SER A 58 -24.58 -12.35 -7.84
N ILE A 59 -23.34 -11.85 -7.84
CA ILE A 59 -22.34 -12.24 -6.84
C ILE A 59 -22.33 -11.21 -5.71
N ASN A 60 -22.74 -11.63 -4.51
CA ASN A 60 -22.76 -10.79 -3.31
C ASN A 60 -21.49 -11.01 -2.49
N LEU A 61 -20.48 -10.16 -2.68
CA LEU A 61 -19.30 -10.09 -1.80
C LEU A 61 -19.43 -8.97 -0.76
N GLU A 62 -20.60 -8.35 -0.62
CA GLU A 62 -20.82 -7.18 0.25
C GLU A 62 -20.36 -7.37 1.70
N MET A 63 -20.44 -8.60 2.22
CA MET A 63 -19.93 -8.90 3.55
C MET A 63 -18.39 -8.98 3.60
N ILE A 64 -17.73 -9.58 2.61
CA ILE A 64 -16.29 -9.89 2.64
C ILE A 64 -15.45 -8.74 2.09
N TYR A 65 -15.98 -8.03 1.09
CA TYR A 65 -15.28 -7.00 0.34
C TYR A 65 -14.76 -5.84 1.21
N PRO A 66 -15.54 -5.29 2.16
CA PRO A 66 -15.05 -4.25 3.06
C PRO A 66 -13.89 -4.73 3.95
N PHE A 67 -13.90 -5.99 4.40
CA PHE A 67 -12.80 -6.55 5.19
C PHE A 67 -11.53 -6.70 4.36
N LEU A 68 -11.63 -7.16 3.10
CA LEU A 68 -10.48 -7.21 2.19
C LEU A 68 -9.90 -5.82 1.96
N ASN A 69 -10.73 -4.80 1.81
CA ASN A 69 -10.28 -3.41 1.69
C ASN A 69 -9.56 -2.93 2.95
N ALA A 70 -10.17 -3.09 4.12
CA ALA A 70 -9.59 -2.64 5.39
C ALA A 70 -8.28 -3.37 5.69
N PHE A 71 -8.27 -4.70 5.56
CA PHE A 71 -7.09 -5.52 5.79
C PHE A 71 -6.00 -5.25 4.75
N GLY A 72 -6.39 -5.14 3.48
CA GLY A 72 -5.48 -4.84 2.39
C GLY A 72 -4.79 -3.50 2.54
N MET A 73 -5.57 -2.45 2.83
CA MET A 73 -5.04 -1.12 3.12
C MET A 73 -4.11 -1.14 4.33
N LEU A 74 -4.52 -1.77 5.44
CA LEU A 74 -3.71 -1.81 6.66
C LEU A 74 -2.39 -2.57 6.45
N MET A 75 -2.43 -3.71 5.76
CA MET A 75 -1.24 -4.50 5.44
C MET A 75 -0.29 -3.72 4.53
N LEU A 76 -0.80 -3.14 3.44
CA LEU A 76 -0.01 -2.37 2.48
C LEU A 76 0.59 -1.12 3.13
N ALA A 77 -0.19 -0.39 3.92
CA ALA A 77 0.27 0.80 4.62
C ALA A 77 1.35 0.46 5.67
N THR A 78 1.11 -0.53 6.53
CA THR A 78 2.07 -0.91 7.57
C THR A 78 3.38 -1.42 6.97
N THR A 79 3.32 -2.36 6.02
CA THR A 79 4.51 -2.90 5.36
C THR A 79 5.24 -1.85 4.52
N GLY A 80 4.52 -0.99 3.82
CA GLY A 80 5.08 0.15 3.08
C GLY A 80 5.80 1.14 4.00
N ILE A 81 5.18 1.55 5.11
CA ILE A 81 5.79 2.45 6.09
C ILE A 81 7.02 1.82 6.73
N MET A 82 6.97 0.53 7.09
CA MET A 82 8.12 -0.19 7.65
C MET A 82 9.29 -0.23 6.67
N MET A 83 9.03 -0.46 5.38
CA MET A 83 10.08 -0.44 4.35
C MET A 83 10.62 0.96 4.11
N TRP A 84 9.75 1.97 4.09
CA TRP A 84 10.13 3.39 3.94
C TRP A 84 11.06 3.84 5.06
N TRP A 85 10.73 3.54 6.32
CA TRP A 85 11.57 3.89 7.46
C TRP A 85 12.93 3.17 7.40
N GLN A 86 12.96 1.91 6.96
CA GLN A 86 14.20 1.15 6.80
C GLN A 86 15.11 1.68 5.68
N TYR A 87 14.54 2.37 4.68
CA TYR A 87 15.28 2.97 3.57
C TYR A 87 15.89 4.34 3.87
N ARG A 88 15.71 4.89 5.07
CA ARG A 88 16.36 6.15 5.45
C ARG A 88 17.88 5.95 5.33
N PRO A 89 18.55 6.61 4.36
CA PRO A 89 19.97 6.40 4.17
C PRO A 89 20.64 6.80 5.47
N ARG A 90 21.38 5.85 6.07
CA ARG A 90 22.39 6.19 7.07
C ARG A 90 23.33 7.14 6.34
N SER A 91 23.14 8.44 6.55
CA SER A 91 24.06 9.47 6.13
C SER A 91 25.43 9.00 6.59
N ALA A 92 26.23 8.55 5.63
CA ALA A 92 27.56 8.11 5.90
C ALA A 92 28.34 9.38 6.23
N ASN A 93 28.37 9.74 7.51
CA ASN A 93 29.46 10.52 8.07
C ASN A 93 30.74 9.67 7.96
N ARG A 94 31.23 9.53 6.71
CA ARG A 94 32.63 9.27 6.42
C ARG A 94 33.32 10.62 6.45
N THR A 95 33.43 11.17 7.65
CA THR A 95 34.30 12.32 7.87
C THR A 95 35.22 11.96 9.02
N SER A 96 36.50 11.82 8.67
CA SER A 96 37.67 11.84 9.54
C SER A 96 37.89 10.66 10.50
N SER A 97 38.79 9.75 10.10
CA SER A 97 40.03 9.49 10.87
C SER A 97 40.93 8.51 10.11
N ASN A 98 41.80 9.01 9.23
CA ASN A 98 43.07 8.32 8.99
C ASN A 98 44.22 9.24 9.41
N PRO A 99 44.59 9.25 10.71
CA PRO A 99 45.82 9.88 11.14
C PRO A 99 46.97 8.92 10.83
N LYS A 100 48.07 9.45 10.27
CA LYS A 100 49.42 8.83 10.13
C LYS A 100 49.63 8.03 8.84
N THR A 101 50.41 8.43 7.82
CA THR A 101 51.37 9.54 7.61
C THR A 101 52.43 9.76 8.70
N GLN A 102 52.63 8.84 9.66
CA GLN A 102 53.67 9.01 10.69
C GLN A 102 54.59 7.79 10.90
N GLU A 103 54.49 6.72 10.10
CA GLU A 103 55.32 5.51 10.30
C GLU A 103 56.14 5.07 9.07
N ARG A 104 56.25 5.90 8.01
CA ARG A 104 57.05 5.52 6.82
C ARG A 104 58.26 6.41 6.54
N GLU A 105 58.60 7.35 7.42
CA GLU A 105 59.80 8.22 7.29
C GLU A 105 60.81 8.07 8.45
N LEU A 106 60.76 6.95 9.20
CA LEU A 106 61.78 6.60 10.20
C LEU A 106 62.43 5.26 9.86
#